data_AF-A0A9E7B886-F1
#
_entry.id   AF-A0A9E7B886-F1
#
_cell.length_a   1.000
_cell.length_b   1.000
_cell.length_c   1.000
_cell.angle_alpha   90.00
_cell.angle_beta   90.00
_cell.angle_gamma   90.00
#
_symmetry.space_group_name_H-M   'P 1'
#
loop_
_entity.id
_entity.type
_entity.pdbx_description
1 polymer ?
#
loop_
_entity_poly.entity_id
_entity_poly.type
_entity_poly.pdbx_seq_one_letter_code
_entity_poly.pdbx_strand_id
1 'polypeptide(L)'
;MEKRFLTPTETTQLIATNGRRILTQPLPRTWILSLLAGFYIAFGAELATLITSDATTYLGVGISRLLGGSVFSLGLMLVVICG
;
A
#
# COMPACT_ATOMS: atom_id res chain seq x y z
N MET A 1 -4.19 -19.32 -21.16
CA MET A 1 -3.19 -19.01 -20.11
C MET A 1 -3.42 -17.58 -19.66
N GLU A 2 -3.62 -17.33 -18.37
CA GLU A 2 -3.62 -15.96 -17.86
C GLU A 2 -2.26 -15.31 -18.10
N LYS A 3 -2.27 -14.06 -18.56
CA LYS A 3 -1.08 -13.26 -18.78
C LYS A 3 -0.63 -12.70 -17.42
N ARG A 4 0.49 -13.20 -16.88
CA ARG A 4 1.04 -12.78 -15.57
C ARG A 4 1.72 -11.41 -15.59
N PHE A 5 2.28 -11.02 -16.73
CA PHE A 5 2.97 -9.75 -16.91
C PHE A 5 2.44 -9.06 -18.18
N LEU A 6 2.14 -7.77 -18.05
CA LEU A 6 1.56 -6.94 -19.11
C LEU A 6 2.65 -6.14 -19.82
N THR A 7 2.47 -5.92 -21.12
CA THR A 7 3.28 -4.97 -21.88
C THR A 7 2.98 -3.52 -21.43
N PRO A 8 3.86 -2.53 -21.69
CA PRO A 8 3.60 -1.14 -21.32
C PRO A 8 2.24 -0.61 -21.81
N THR A 9 1.84 -0.97 -23.03
CA THR A 9 0.54 -0.60 -23.62
C THR A 9 -0.62 -1.22 -22.84
N GLU A 10 -0.55 -2.52 -22.53
CA GLU A 10 -1.58 -3.23 -21.76
C GLU A 10 -1.69 -2.70 -20.32
N THR A 11 -0.57 -2.41 -19.66
CA THR A 11 -0.55 -1.80 -18.32
C THR A 11 -1.26 -0.45 -18.32
N THR A 12 -0.99 0.38 -19.32
CA THR A 12 -1.64 1.70 -19.45
C THR A 12 -3.15 1.57 -19.62
N GLN A 13 -3.61 0.64 -20.45
CA GLN A 13 -5.02 0.34 -20.64
C GLN A 13 -5.69 -0.18 -19.37
N LEU A 14 -5.01 -1.06 -18.62
CA LEU A 14 -5.52 -1.59 -17.35
C LEU A 14 -5.65 -0.49 -16.29
N ILE A 15 -4.64 0.38 -16.15
CA ILE A 15 -4.68 1.52 -15.22
C ILE A 15 -5.86 2.44 -15.57
N ALA A 16 -6.05 2.78 -16.85
CA ALA A 16 -7.17 3.62 -17.29
C ALA A 16 -8.54 2.97 -16.98
N THR A 17 -8.66 1.66 -17.20
CA THR A 17 -9.88 0.89 -16.92
C THR A 17 -10.18 0.85 -15.42
N ASN A 18 -9.17 0.59 -14.59
CA ASN A 18 -9.30 0.60 -13.13
C ASN A 18 -9.66 1.99 -12.60
N GLY A 19 -9.07 3.05 -13.15
CA GLY A 19 -9.39 4.43 -12.79
C GLY A 19 -10.85 4.79 -13.07
N ARG A 20 -11.43 4.27 -14.15
CA ARG A 20 -12.86 4.51 -14.47
C ARG A 20 -13.80 3.97 -13.39
N ARG A 21 -13.45 2.87 -12.72
CA ARG A 21 -14.23 2.32 -11.59
C ARG A 21 -14.39 3.33 -10.45
N ILE A 22 -13.34 4.09 -10.16
CA ILE A 22 -13.35 5.11 -9.09
C ILE A 22 -14.33 6.24 -9.43
N LEU A 23 -14.46 6.58 -10.72
CA LEU A 23 -15.34 7.65 -11.22
C LEU A 23 -16.81 7.25 -11.32
N THR A 24 -17.11 5.95 -11.51
CA THR A 24 -18.48 5.47 -11.76
C THR A 24 -19.10 4.74 -10.58
N GLN A 25 -18.34 4.41 -9.54
CA GLN A 25 -18.88 3.74 -8.35
C GLN A 25 -19.66 4.70 -7.44
N PRO A 26 -20.61 4.19 -6.62
CA PRO A 26 -21.37 5.02 -5.69
C PRO A 26 -20.47 5.76 -4.70
N LEU A 27 -20.79 7.03 -4.43
CA LEU A 27 -20.05 7.89 -3.49
C LEU A 27 -19.80 7.24 -2.10
N PRO A 28 -20.78 6.58 -1.45
CA PRO A 28 -20.55 5.96 -0.15
C PRO A 28 -19.46 4.88 -0.19
N ARG A 29 -19.35 4.15 -1.30
CA ARG A 29 -18.31 3.13 -1.47
C ARG A 29 -16.93 3.78 -1.54
N THR A 30 -16.77 4.84 -2.34
CA THR A 30 -15.51 5.58 -2.42
C THR A 30 -15.09 6.09 -1.03
N TRP A 31 -16.02 6.70 -0.30
CA TRP A 31 -15.75 7.20 1.05
C TRP A 31 -15.27 6.13 2.02
N ILE A 32 -15.96 4.98 2.09
CA ILE A 32 -15.57 3.87 2.98
C ILE A 32 -14.21 3.31 2.59
N LEU A 33 -13.96 3.07 1.29
CA LEU A 33 -12.67 2.54 0.83
C LEU A 33 -11.52 3.53 1.10
N SER A 34 -11.73 4.83 0.91
CA SER A 34 -10.72 5.85 1.25
C SER A 34 -10.42 5.90 2.74
N LEU A 35 -11.43 5.76 3.61
CA LEU A 35 -11.23 5.69 5.06
C LEU A 35 -10.43 4.44 5.45
N LEU A 36 -10.83 3.27 4.94
CA LEU A 36 -10.15 2.00 5.19
C LEU A 36 -8.70 2.04 4.70
N ALA A 37 -8.44 2.63 3.54
CA ALA A 37 -7.08 2.83 3.05
C ALA A 37 -6.22 3.63 4.05
N GLY A 38 -6.79 4.70 4.64
CA GLY A 38 -6.12 5.44 5.71
C GLY A 38 -5.78 4.57 6.94
N PHE A 39 -6.72 3.75 7.40
CA PHE A 39 -6.47 2.83 8.53
C PHE A 39 -5.38 1.80 8.22
N TYR A 40 -5.37 1.23 7.02
CA TYR A 40 -4.35 0.25 6.62
C TYR A 40 -2.95 0.87 6.56
N ILE A 41 -2.83 2.11 6.09
CA ILE A 41 -1.56 2.85 6.12
C ILE A 41 -1.16 3.18 7.56
N ALA A 42 -2.09 3.57 8.42
CA ALA A 42 -1.81 3.80 9.83
C ALA A 42 -1.28 2.55 10.55
N PHE A 43 -1.82 1.37 10.24
CA PHE A 43 -1.28 0.10 10.78
C PHE A 43 0.16 -0.17 10.33
N GLY A 44 0.47 0.05 9.05
CA GLY A 44 1.84 -0.06 8.55
C GLY A 44 2.80 0.94 9.19
N ALA A 45 2.33 2.18 9.42
CA ALA A 45 3.10 3.24 10.07
C ALA A 45 3.38 2.93 11.56
N GLU A 46 2.37 2.47 12.30
CA GLU A 46 2.53 2.07 13.70
C GLU A 46 3.50 0.89 13.83
N LEU A 47 3.36 -0.13 12.99
CA LEU A 47 4.29 -1.26 12.97
C LEU A 47 5.73 -0.83 12.67
N ALA A 48 5.93 0.05 11.68
CA ALA A 48 7.24 0.61 11.38
C ALA A 48 7.80 1.42 12.56
N THR A 49 6.96 2.17 13.26
CA THR A 49 7.35 2.94 14.45
C THR A 49 7.81 2.03 15.58
N LEU A 50 7.03 0.99 15.89
CA LEU A 50 7.35 0.02 16.93
C LEU A 50 8.64 -0.76 16.63
N ILE A 51 8.83 -1.21 15.39
CA ILE A 51 10.02 -1.97 15.01
C ILE A 51 11.28 -1.10 14.98
N THR A 52 11.14 0.17 14.63
CA THR A 52 12.27 1.11 14.62
C THR A 52 12.54 1.76 15.97
N SER A 53 11.67 1.51 16.96
CA SER A 53 11.86 1.96 18.35
C SER A 53 13.15 1.34 18.88
N ASP A 54 14.09 2.19 19.28
CA ASP A 54 15.45 1.86 19.72
C ASP A 54 16.35 1.09 18.72
N ALA A 55 15.83 0.63 17.58
CA ALA A 55 16.61 -0.07 16.56
C ALA A 55 17.79 0.75 16.05
N THR A 56 17.65 2.07 15.99
CA THR A 56 18.75 2.97 15.60
C THR A 56 19.93 2.91 16.57
N THR A 57 19.66 2.72 17.87
CA THR A 57 20.66 2.64 18.93
C THR A 57 21.44 1.32 18.87
N TYR A 58 20.76 0.22 18.58
CA TYR A 58 21.37 -1.12 18.62
C TYR A 58 21.86 -1.65 17.27
N LEU A 59 21.22 -1.26 16.17
CA LEU A 59 21.48 -1.77 14.81
C LEU A 59 21.99 -0.70 13.84
N GLY A 60 22.00 0.58 14.27
CA GLY A 60 22.39 1.72 13.44
C GLY A 60 21.29 2.19 12.49
N VAL A 61 21.50 3.39 11.93
CA VAL A 61 20.50 4.10 11.11
C VAL A 61 20.12 3.34 9.85
N GLY A 62 21.10 2.76 9.13
CA GLY A 62 20.84 2.09 7.86
C GLY A 62 19.93 0.87 8.00
N ILE A 63 20.24 -0.01 8.95
CA ILE A 63 19.44 -1.22 9.22
C ILE A 63 18.07 -0.85 9.79
N SER A 64 18.01 0.12 10.71
CA SER A 64 16.74 0.63 11.25
C SER A 64 15.81 1.12 10.12
N ARG A 65 16.32 1.89 9.15
CA ARG A 65 15.52 2.39 8.01
C ARG A 65 15.08 1.28 7.06
N LEU A 66 15.95 0.30 6.80
CA LEU A 66 15.60 -0.87 5.98
C LEU A 66 14.46 -1.67 6.62
N LEU A 67 14.55 -1.93 7.93
CA LEU A 67 13.51 -2.63 8.69
C LEU A 67 12.19 -1.85 8.67
N GLY A 68 12.21 -0.56 8.99
CA GLY A 68 11.03 0.29 8.96
C GLY A 68 10.34 0.31 7.59
N GLY A 69 11.11 0.45 6.50
CA GLY A 69 10.56 0.41 5.15
C GLY A 69 9.99 -0.96 4.76
N SER A 70 10.67 -2.05 5.18
CA SER A 70 10.22 -3.42 4.87
C SER A 70 8.85 -3.71 5.47
N VAL A 71 8.61 -3.34 6.73
CA VAL A 71 7.35 -3.63 7.42
C VAL A 71 6.25 -2.61 7.11
N PHE A 72 6.62 -1.37 6.74
CA PHE A 72 5.66 -0.39 6.24
C PHE A 72 4.94 -0.87 4.96
N SER A 73 5.63 -1.64 4.11
CA SER A 73 5.04 -2.20 2.88
C SER A 73 3.80 -3.06 3.12
N LEU A 74 3.64 -3.62 4.33
CA LEU A 74 2.42 -4.31 4.76
C LEU A 74 1.19 -3.41 4.64
N GLY A 75 1.29 -2.14 5.07
CA GLY A 75 0.20 -1.18 5.00
C GLY A 75 -0.27 -0.95 3.56
N LEU A 76 0.68 -0.83 2.61
CA LEU A 76 0.37 -0.70 1.19
C LEU A 76 -0.28 -1.98 0.63
N MET A 77 0.20 -3.17 1.01
CA MET A 77 -0.40 -4.43 0.53
C MET A 77 -1.80 -4.68 1.08
N LEU A 78 -2.09 -4.23 2.30
CA LEU A 78 -3.46 -4.23 2.83
C LEU A 78 -4.39 -3.38 1.97
N VAL A 79 -3.95 -2.19 1.52
CA VAL A 79 -4.73 -1.37 0.57
C VAL A 79 -4.95 -2.11 -0.75
N VAL A 80 -3.90 -2.69 -1.34
CA VAL A 80 -3.99 -3.37 -2.64
C VAL A 80 -4.91 -4.60 -2.60
N ILE A 81 -4.87 -5.38 -1.51
CA ILE A 81 -5.63 -6.63 -1.39
C ILE A 81 -7.07 -6.36 -0.92
N CYS A 82 -7.25 -5.48 0.07
CA CYS A 82 -8.56 -5.22 0.66
C CYS A 82 -9.40 -4.20 -0.14
N GLY A 83 -8.78 -3.41 -1.02
CA GLY A 83 -9.48 -2.72 -2.10
C GLY A 83 -9.40 -1.19 -2.12
#